data_AF-A0A642C2E8-F1
#
_entry.id   AF-A0A642C2E8-F1
#
_cell.length_a   1.000
_cell.length_b   1.000
_cell.length_c   1.000
_cell.angle_alpha   90.00
_cell.angle_beta   90.00
_cell.angle_gamma   90.00
#
_symmetry.space_group_name_H-M   'P 1'
#
loop_
_entity.id
_entity.type
_entity.pdbx_description
1 polymer ?
#
loop_
_entity_poly.entity_id
_entity_poly.type
_entity_poly.pdbx_seq_one_letter_code
_entity_poly.pdbx_strand_id
1 'polypeptide(L)'
;YVGDPLLLPILENFVKALYPDGECGISKGLRSSQFLGNLYHNDIDHRMIDVHGARYYFRFCDDIFILGESKRELWRLRDCLHIEADKMGLTIKSSERVAPISAGMDALGYVNYGSHTLLRKRIKVNAARKLSKLKSRKRRQQIIGSFKGMACHADCKHLFYILTKKNMKKFSEMGVTYTPADGKKRFPGKVTRLSDIVNIPIEIHDFETGIDTKEGENRYLVSFRNPAKQEWGKFFTASAEMKGILDQVSDIEDGFPFETIIKGEVFDGGKRKYNFT
;
A
#
# COMPACT_ATOMS: atom_id res chain seq x y z
N TYR A 1 -34.67 -8.19 14.05
CA TYR A 1 -35.57 -8.24 12.89
C TYR A 1 -36.15 -6.84 12.69
N VAL A 2 -36.00 -6.24 11.52
CA VAL A 2 -36.56 -4.91 11.23
C VAL A 2 -38.02 -5.10 10.82
N GLY A 3 -38.94 -4.85 11.75
CA GLY A 3 -40.40 -4.88 11.51
C GLY A 3 -41.02 -3.48 11.49
N ASP A 4 -40.20 -2.45 11.28
CA ASP A 4 -40.65 -1.06 11.33
C ASP A 4 -41.56 -0.75 10.12
N PRO A 5 -42.81 -0.33 10.38
CA PRO A 5 -43.81 -0.13 9.32
C PRO A 5 -43.51 1.07 8.41
N LEU A 6 -42.60 1.96 8.81
CA LEU A 6 -42.16 3.11 8.02
C LEU A 6 -40.89 2.78 7.22
N LEU A 7 -39.94 2.09 7.84
CA LEU A 7 -38.65 1.80 7.20
C LEU A 7 -38.78 0.76 6.07
N LEU A 8 -39.60 -0.28 6.26
CA LEU A 8 -39.75 -1.35 5.26
C LEU A 8 -40.25 -0.83 3.90
N PRO A 9 -41.34 -0.02 3.82
CA PRO A 9 -41.77 0.59 2.57
C PRO A 9 -40.70 1.48 1.92
N ILE A 10 -39.91 2.20 2.71
CA ILE A 10 -38.82 3.04 2.20
C ILE A 10 -37.74 2.17 1.54
N LEU A 11 -37.36 1.05 2.16
CA LEU A 11 -36.40 0.11 1.59
C LEU A 11 -36.93 -0.56 0.32
N GLU A 12 -38.21 -0.94 0.31
CA GLU A 12 -38.87 -1.48 -0.88
C GLU A 12 -38.86 -0.47 -2.04
N ASN A 13 -39.14 0.81 -1.76
CA ASN A 13 -39.07 1.87 -2.76
C ASN A 13 -37.66 2.00 -3.36
N PHE A 14 -36.59 1.82 -2.57
CA PHE A 14 -35.22 1.82 -3.11
C PHE A 14 -34.94 0.64 -4.04
N VAL A 15 -35.53 -0.53 -3.78
CA VAL A 15 -35.39 -1.70 -4.65
C VAL A 15 -36.13 -1.45 -5.97
N LYS A 16 -37.37 -0.96 -5.91
CA LYS A 16 -38.29 -0.85 -7.05
C LYS A 16 -38.24 0.49 -7.78
N ALA A 17 -37.49 1.49 -7.31
CA ALA A 17 -37.48 2.86 -7.84
C ALA A 17 -37.42 3.01 -9.39
N LEU A 18 -36.61 2.20 -10.07
CA LEU A 18 -36.44 2.23 -11.53
C LEU A 18 -37.31 1.20 -12.28
N TYR A 19 -37.97 0.30 -11.55
CA TYR A 19 -38.83 -0.77 -12.07
C TYR A 19 -40.02 -1.00 -11.11
N PRO A 20 -40.93 -0.01 -10.97
CA PRO A 20 -41.98 -0.04 -9.96
C PRO A 20 -42.94 -1.24 -10.13
N ASP A 21 -43.18 -1.64 -11.38
CA ASP A 21 -44.05 -2.76 -11.74
C ASP A 21 -43.28 -4.09 -11.90
N GLY A 22 -41.97 -4.10 -11.60
CA GLY A 22 -41.13 -5.29 -11.73
C GLY A 22 -41.34 -6.26 -10.56
N GLU A 23 -41.63 -7.52 -10.88
CA GLU A 23 -41.73 -8.60 -9.88
C GLU A 23 -40.36 -9.09 -9.39
N CYS A 24 -39.31 -8.90 -10.20
CA CYS A 24 -37.95 -9.35 -9.89
C CYS A 24 -36.90 -8.30 -10.28
N GLY A 25 -35.84 -8.22 -9.48
CA GLY A 25 -34.66 -7.41 -9.74
C GLY A 25 -34.53 -6.21 -8.81
N ILE A 26 -33.41 -5.50 -8.95
CA ILE A 26 -33.09 -4.31 -8.18
C ILE A 26 -32.78 -3.15 -9.13
N SER A 27 -33.09 -1.93 -8.71
CA SER A 27 -32.82 -0.72 -9.48
C SER A 27 -31.30 -0.50 -9.71
N LYS A 28 -30.84 -0.68 -10.96
CA LYS A 28 -29.41 -0.54 -11.31
C LYS A 28 -28.98 0.93 -11.30
N GLY A 29 -27.88 1.23 -10.61
CA GLY A 29 -27.31 2.59 -10.54
C GLY A 29 -27.55 3.30 -9.21
N LEU A 30 -28.45 2.80 -8.36
CA LEU A 30 -28.62 3.30 -7.00
C LEU A 30 -27.55 2.72 -6.06
N ARG A 31 -27.09 3.53 -5.09
CA ARG A 31 -26.11 3.10 -4.10
C ARG A 31 -26.67 2.05 -3.14
N SER A 32 -27.95 2.18 -2.76
CA SER A 32 -28.68 1.21 -1.95
C SER A 32 -28.71 -0.17 -2.61
N SER A 33 -28.97 -0.23 -3.92
CA SER A 33 -28.97 -1.49 -4.68
C SER A 33 -27.62 -2.23 -4.62
N GLN A 34 -26.50 -1.52 -4.57
CA GLN A 34 -25.18 -2.17 -4.43
C GLN A 34 -25.05 -2.87 -3.07
N PHE A 35 -25.55 -2.23 -2.01
CA PHE A 35 -25.56 -2.81 -0.66
C PHE A 35 -26.53 -3.99 -0.60
N LEU A 36 -27.76 -3.80 -1.08
CA LEU A 36 -28.80 -4.83 -1.06
C LEU A 36 -28.43 -6.05 -1.89
N GLY A 37 -27.76 -5.87 -3.05
CA GLY A 37 -27.23 -6.99 -3.82
C GLY A 37 -26.18 -7.81 -3.07
N ASN A 38 -25.31 -7.14 -2.30
CA ASN A 38 -24.34 -7.86 -1.47
C ASN A 38 -25.00 -8.58 -0.29
N LEU A 39 -25.99 -7.95 0.35
CA LEU A 39 -26.77 -8.54 1.44
C LEU A 39 -27.56 -9.76 0.95
N TYR A 40 -28.16 -9.66 -0.23
CA TYR A 40 -28.93 -10.75 -0.82
C TYR A 40 -28.09 -12.01 -1.08
N HIS A 41 -26.82 -11.86 -1.47
CA HIS A 41 -25.92 -13.01 -1.69
C HIS A 41 -25.26 -13.55 -0.42
N ASN A 42 -25.49 -12.95 0.75
CA ASN A 42 -24.79 -13.29 2.00
C ASN A 42 -24.96 -14.77 2.39
N ASP A 43 -26.16 -15.31 2.24
CA ASP A 43 -26.44 -16.69 2.61
C ASP A 43 -25.72 -17.69 1.71
N ILE A 44 -25.59 -17.39 0.41
CA ILE A 44 -24.80 -18.20 -0.53
C ILE A 44 -23.33 -18.22 -0.08
N ASP A 45 -22.77 -17.06 0.27
CA ASP A 45 -21.37 -16.96 0.68
C ASP A 45 -21.09 -17.80 1.94
N HIS A 46 -21.96 -17.71 2.96
CA HIS A 46 -21.85 -18.54 4.16
C HIS A 46 -21.98 -20.03 3.85
N ARG A 47 -22.93 -20.43 3.01
CA ARG A 47 -23.09 -21.83 2.61
C ARG A 47 -21.84 -22.34 1.88
N MET A 48 -21.26 -21.53 1.00
CA MET A 48 -20.05 -21.91 0.27
C MET A 48 -18.85 -22.08 1.20
N ILE A 49 -18.65 -21.17 2.16
CA ILE A 49 -17.51 -21.18 3.07
C ILE A 49 -17.71 -22.22 4.18
N ASP A 50 -18.80 -22.13 4.92
CA ASP A 50 -19.02 -22.85 6.18
C ASP A 50 -19.51 -24.29 5.96
N VAL A 51 -20.31 -24.53 4.90
CA VAL A 51 -20.90 -25.85 4.62
C VAL A 51 -20.14 -26.60 3.54
N HIS A 52 -19.83 -25.95 2.41
CA HIS A 52 -19.20 -26.60 1.26
C HIS A 52 -17.67 -26.59 1.30
N GLY A 53 -17.08 -25.88 2.27
CA GLY A 53 -15.64 -25.85 2.54
C GLY A 53 -14.83 -25.04 1.52
N ALA A 54 -15.42 -24.05 0.85
CA ALA A 54 -14.74 -23.20 -0.12
C ALA A 54 -13.77 -22.22 0.56
N ARG A 55 -12.61 -22.72 1.00
CA ARG A 55 -11.63 -21.97 1.80
C ARG A 55 -11.13 -20.68 1.14
N TYR A 56 -10.97 -20.70 -0.18
CA TYR A 56 -10.47 -19.57 -0.97
C TYR A 56 -11.55 -19.04 -1.91
N TYR A 57 -12.68 -18.65 -1.31
CA TYR A 57 -13.82 -18.04 -1.97
C TYR A 57 -13.75 -16.52 -1.89
N PHE A 58 -13.86 -15.85 -3.03
CA PHE A 58 -13.85 -14.39 -3.14
C PHE A 58 -15.02 -13.94 -4.00
N ARG A 59 -15.74 -12.91 -3.55
CA ARG A 59 -16.83 -12.31 -4.32
C ARG A 59 -16.65 -10.80 -4.41
N PHE A 60 -16.83 -10.26 -5.61
CA PHE A 60 -16.92 -8.83 -5.86
C PHE A 60 -18.23 -8.56 -6.62
N CYS A 61 -19.25 -8.10 -5.90
CA CYS A 61 -20.62 -8.01 -6.40
C CYS A 61 -21.12 -9.38 -6.90
N ASP A 62 -21.26 -9.54 -8.22
CA ASP A 62 -21.67 -10.77 -8.92
C ASP A 62 -20.49 -11.61 -9.44
N ASP A 63 -19.28 -11.05 -9.52
CA ASP A 63 -18.07 -11.80 -9.91
C ASP A 63 -17.59 -12.66 -8.73
N ILE A 64 -17.62 -13.99 -8.91
CA ILE A 64 -17.16 -14.97 -7.92
C ILE A 64 -15.89 -15.66 -8.42
N PHE A 65 -14.91 -15.83 -7.52
CA PHE A 65 -13.66 -16.53 -7.76
C PHE A 65 -13.44 -17.56 -6.65
N ILE A 66 -13.11 -18.79 -7.05
CA ILE A 66 -12.82 -19.88 -6.12
C ILE A 66 -11.45 -20.45 -6.49
N LEU A 67 -10.53 -20.51 -5.52
CA LEU A 67 -9.25 -21.18 -5.66
C LEU A 67 -9.29 -22.53 -4.93
N GLY A 68 -8.60 -23.51 -5.50
CA GLY A 68 -8.55 -24.87 -4.97
C GLY A 68 -7.36 -25.62 -5.57
N GLU A 69 -7.01 -26.74 -4.96
CA GLU A 69 -5.79 -27.48 -5.31
C GLU A 69 -6.02 -28.43 -6.50
N SER A 70 -7.28 -28.78 -6.79
CA SER A 70 -7.61 -29.70 -7.88
C SER A 70 -8.79 -29.22 -8.73
N LYS A 71 -8.73 -29.52 -10.03
CA LYS A 71 -9.83 -29.29 -10.97
C LYS A 71 -11.11 -29.98 -10.53
N ARG A 72 -11.00 -31.19 -9.97
CA ARG A 72 -12.14 -31.98 -9.47
C ARG A 72 -12.87 -31.25 -8.33
N GLU A 73 -12.12 -30.73 -7.36
CA GLU A 73 -12.69 -29.96 -6.26
C GLU A 73 -13.37 -28.68 -6.76
N LEU A 74 -12.74 -27.95 -7.69
CA LEU A 74 -13.32 -26.72 -8.24
C LEU A 74 -14.63 -26.98 -9.00
N TRP A 75 -14.75 -28.09 -9.74
CA TRP A 75 -16.03 -28.46 -10.36
C TRP A 75 -17.08 -28.81 -9.32
N ARG A 76 -16.73 -29.56 -8.26
CA ARG A 76 -17.65 -29.83 -7.14
C ARG A 76 -18.14 -28.53 -6.50
N LEU A 77 -17.24 -27.60 -6.19
CA LEU A 77 -17.60 -26.31 -5.59
C LEU A 77 -18.45 -25.45 -6.53
N ARG A 78 -18.18 -25.46 -7.84
CA ARG A 78 -19.03 -24.83 -8.84
C ARG A 78 -20.45 -25.41 -8.79
N ASP A 79 -20.60 -26.73 -8.75
CA ASP A 79 -21.93 -27.36 -8.73
C ASP A 79 -22.69 -27.02 -7.45
N CYS A 80 -22.01 -27.02 -6.30
CA CYS A 80 -22.57 -26.51 -5.04
C CYS A 80 -23.05 -25.06 -5.16
N LEU A 81 -22.25 -24.18 -5.78
CA LEU A 81 -22.61 -22.78 -5.97
C LEU A 81 -23.87 -22.62 -6.84
N HIS A 82 -24.01 -23.40 -7.91
CA HIS A 82 -25.24 -23.42 -8.72
C HIS A 82 -26.45 -23.85 -7.90
N ILE A 83 -26.32 -24.90 -7.08
CA ILE A 83 -27.41 -25.37 -6.23
C ILE A 83 -27.82 -24.31 -5.19
N GLU A 84 -26.87 -23.63 -4.54
CA GLU A 84 -27.20 -22.59 -3.57
C GLU A 84 -27.78 -21.34 -4.24
N ALA A 85 -27.31 -20.97 -5.44
CA ALA A 85 -27.87 -19.86 -6.21
C ALA A 85 -29.32 -20.14 -6.67
N ASP A 86 -29.59 -21.36 -7.14
CA ASP A 86 -30.91 -21.76 -7.63
C ASP A 86 -31.99 -21.73 -6.53
N LYS A 87 -31.62 -22.07 -5.28
CA LYS A 87 -32.51 -21.91 -4.11
C LYS A 87 -32.98 -20.48 -3.88
N MET A 88 -32.21 -19.49 -4.35
CA MET A 88 -32.54 -18.07 -4.30
C MET A 88 -33.13 -17.56 -5.63
N GLY A 89 -33.42 -18.44 -6.59
CA GLY A 89 -33.91 -18.04 -7.91
C GLY A 89 -32.87 -17.31 -8.76
N LEU A 90 -31.57 -17.45 -8.44
CA LEU A 90 -30.48 -16.82 -9.19
C LEU A 90 -29.92 -17.78 -10.23
N THR A 91 -29.64 -17.26 -11.42
CA THR A 91 -29.00 -18.02 -12.50
C THR A 91 -27.56 -17.56 -12.71
N ILE A 92 -26.61 -18.49 -12.64
CA ILE A 92 -25.21 -18.23 -12.95
C ILE A 92 -24.99 -18.31 -14.46
N LYS A 93 -24.28 -17.33 -15.00
CA LYS A 93 -23.98 -17.27 -16.44
C LYS A 93 -23.07 -18.42 -16.87
N SER A 94 -23.40 -19.06 -17.99
CA SER A 94 -22.67 -20.21 -18.56
C SER A 94 -21.22 -19.94 -19.01
N SER A 95 -20.72 -18.71 -18.89
CA SER A 95 -19.35 -18.33 -19.24
C SER A 95 -18.31 -18.63 -18.15
N GLU A 96 -18.72 -19.28 -17.07
CA GLU A 96 -17.82 -19.77 -16.02
C GLU A 96 -16.79 -20.78 -16.55
N ARG A 97 -15.66 -20.89 -15.86
CA ARG A 97 -14.57 -21.78 -16.27
C ARG A 97 -13.69 -22.17 -15.10
N VAL A 98 -13.26 -23.41 -15.09
CA VAL A 98 -12.14 -23.87 -14.26
C VAL A 98 -10.86 -23.81 -15.09
N ALA A 99 -9.84 -23.10 -14.60
CA ALA A 99 -8.57 -22.92 -15.29
C ALA A 99 -7.38 -22.96 -14.31
N PRO A 100 -6.19 -23.38 -14.77
CA PRO A 100 -4.99 -23.31 -13.94
C PRO A 100 -4.59 -21.86 -13.68
N ILE A 101 -3.86 -21.60 -12.59
CA ILE A 101 -3.35 -20.27 -12.23
C ILE A 101 -2.45 -19.69 -13.34
N SER A 102 -1.75 -20.55 -14.09
CA SER A 102 -0.94 -20.15 -15.25
C SER A 102 -1.72 -19.47 -16.37
N ALA A 103 -3.06 -19.67 -16.43
CA ALA A 103 -3.92 -18.96 -17.37
C ALA A 103 -4.15 -17.49 -16.98
N GLY A 104 -3.74 -17.09 -15.76
CA GLY A 104 -3.94 -15.77 -15.20
C GLY A 104 -5.35 -15.56 -14.65
N MET A 105 -5.43 -15.01 -13.44
CA MET A 105 -6.69 -14.63 -12.80
C MET A 105 -7.18 -13.29 -13.36
N ASP A 106 -8.16 -13.32 -14.26
CA ASP A 106 -8.75 -12.12 -14.86
C ASP A 106 -9.86 -11.54 -13.97
N ALA A 107 -9.53 -10.51 -13.17
CA ALA A 107 -10.42 -9.90 -12.20
C ALA A 107 -10.26 -8.37 -12.18
N LEU A 108 -11.39 -7.64 -12.05
CA LEU A 108 -11.41 -6.19 -11.79
C LEU A 108 -10.57 -5.33 -12.76
N GLY A 109 -10.40 -5.79 -14.00
CA GLY A 109 -9.60 -5.09 -15.02
C GLY A 109 -8.12 -5.47 -15.08
N TYR A 110 -7.69 -6.44 -14.28
CA TYR A 110 -6.33 -6.96 -14.24
C TYR A 110 -6.30 -8.45 -14.55
N VAL A 111 -5.15 -8.95 -14.96
CA VAL A 111 -4.85 -10.37 -15.09
C VAL A 111 -3.62 -10.67 -14.23
N ASN A 112 -3.81 -11.37 -13.12
CA ASN A 112 -2.77 -11.67 -12.13
C ASN A 112 -2.23 -13.10 -12.33
N TYR A 113 -0.92 -13.24 -12.45
CA TYR A 113 -0.22 -14.52 -12.64
C TYR A 113 0.57 -14.98 -11.39
N GLY A 114 0.39 -14.32 -10.25
CA GLY A 114 1.16 -14.53 -9.02
C GLY A 114 2.53 -13.86 -9.03
N SER A 115 3.28 -13.99 -10.14
CA SER A 115 4.60 -13.36 -10.30
C SER A 115 4.53 -11.91 -10.79
N HIS A 116 3.50 -11.58 -11.58
CA HIS A 116 3.30 -10.28 -12.18
C HIS A 116 1.82 -10.06 -12.47
N THR A 117 1.43 -8.81 -12.67
CA THR A 117 0.05 -8.41 -12.97
C THR A 117 0.01 -7.58 -14.24
N LEU A 118 -0.85 -7.96 -15.18
CA LEU A 118 -1.04 -7.22 -16.43
C LEU A 118 -2.41 -6.53 -16.44
N LEU A 119 -2.53 -5.40 -17.13
CA LEU A 119 -3.85 -4.83 -17.45
C LEU A 119 -4.61 -5.71 -18.44
N ARG A 120 -5.93 -5.86 -18.25
CA ARG A 120 -6.82 -6.58 -19.16
C ARG A 120 -6.73 -5.99 -20.58
N LYS A 121 -6.67 -6.87 -21.60
CA LYS A 121 -6.49 -6.49 -23.01
C LYS A 121 -7.41 -5.35 -23.46
N ARG A 122 -8.71 -5.42 -23.12
CA ARG A 122 -9.71 -4.39 -23.48
C ARG A 122 -9.32 -2.99 -23.00
N ILE A 123 -8.73 -2.88 -21.81
CA ILE A 123 -8.36 -1.60 -21.19
C ILE A 123 -7.19 -0.99 -21.98
N LYS A 124 -6.16 -1.79 -22.23
CA LYS A 124 -4.96 -1.39 -23.00
C LYS A 124 -5.34 -0.94 -24.41
N VAL A 125 -6.17 -1.73 -25.10
CA VAL A 125 -6.65 -1.44 -26.46
C VAL A 125 -7.50 -0.17 -26.50
N ASN A 126 -8.42 -0.01 -25.54
CA ASN A 126 -9.26 1.20 -25.46
C ASN A 126 -8.44 2.45 -25.18
N ALA A 127 -7.45 2.38 -24.29
CA ALA A 127 -6.55 3.50 -24.03
C ALA A 127 -5.77 3.89 -25.30
N ALA A 128 -5.18 2.91 -26.00
CA ALA A 128 -4.45 3.14 -27.25
C ALA A 128 -5.34 3.78 -28.33
N ARG A 129 -6.53 3.23 -28.57
CA ARG A 129 -7.49 3.76 -29.57
C ARG A 129 -7.96 5.18 -29.26
N LYS A 130 -8.20 5.48 -27.97
CA LYS A 130 -8.59 6.84 -27.56
C LYS A 130 -7.42 7.81 -27.79
N LEU A 131 -6.22 7.45 -27.33
CA LEU A 131 -5.04 8.31 -27.46
C LEU A 131 -4.62 8.55 -28.92
N SER A 132 -4.83 7.60 -29.83
CA SER A 132 -4.44 7.74 -31.24
C SER A 132 -5.33 8.71 -32.02
N LYS A 133 -6.62 8.85 -31.65
CA LYS A 133 -7.59 9.69 -32.36
C LYS A 133 -7.74 11.09 -31.77
N LEU A 134 -7.11 11.37 -30.63
CA LEU A 134 -7.35 12.57 -29.84
C LEU A 134 -6.49 13.76 -30.26
N LYS A 135 -7.16 14.83 -30.72
CA LYS A 135 -6.53 16.14 -30.98
C LYS A 135 -6.48 17.05 -29.73
N SER A 136 -7.47 16.94 -28.83
CA SER A 136 -7.56 17.81 -27.64
C SER A 136 -6.50 17.47 -26.60
N ARG A 137 -5.62 18.44 -26.29
CA ARG A 137 -4.58 18.33 -25.25
C ARG A 137 -5.19 18.06 -23.86
N LYS A 138 -6.24 18.79 -23.48
CA LYS A 138 -6.94 18.62 -22.19
C LYS A 138 -7.51 17.21 -22.06
N ARG A 139 -8.22 16.73 -23.08
CA ARG A 139 -8.82 15.38 -23.05
C ARG A 139 -7.75 14.29 -23.06
N ARG A 140 -6.64 14.49 -23.79
CA ARG A 140 -5.48 13.59 -23.76
C ARG A 140 -4.91 13.46 -22.36
N GLN A 141 -4.73 14.56 -21.63
CA GLN A 141 -4.21 14.53 -20.26
C GLN A 141 -5.16 13.79 -19.30
N GLN A 142 -6.48 13.97 -19.42
CA GLN A 142 -7.46 13.22 -18.62
C GLN A 142 -7.37 11.71 -18.85
N ILE A 143 -7.25 11.28 -20.11
CA ILE A 143 -7.13 9.86 -20.45
C ILE A 143 -5.81 9.27 -19.98
N ILE A 144 -4.71 10.03 -20.11
CA ILE A 144 -3.42 9.62 -19.54
C ILE A 144 -3.52 9.48 -18.03
N GLY A 145 -4.18 10.40 -17.32
CA GLY A 145 -4.39 10.33 -15.88
C GLY A 145 -5.18 9.08 -15.47
N SER A 146 -6.33 8.86 -16.12
CA SER A 146 -7.16 7.67 -15.89
C SER A 146 -6.40 6.37 -16.19
N PHE A 147 -5.67 6.31 -17.30
CA PHE A 147 -4.88 5.12 -17.65
C PHE A 147 -3.70 4.90 -16.69
N LYS A 148 -3.02 5.98 -16.26
CA LYS A 148 -1.94 5.93 -15.26
C LYS A 148 -2.45 5.31 -13.96
N GLY A 149 -3.63 5.73 -13.50
CA GLY A 149 -4.24 5.24 -12.26
C GLY A 149 -4.47 3.73 -12.25
N MET A 150 -4.64 3.07 -13.40
CA MET A 150 -4.66 1.61 -13.48
C MET A 150 -3.27 1.01 -13.75
N ALA A 151 -2.51 1.60 -14.67
CA ALA A 151 -1.22 1.09 -15.10
C ALA A 151 -0.16 1.09 -13.99
N CYS A 152 -0.29 1.94 -12.97
CA CYS A 152 0.63 1.95 -11.83
C CYS A 152 0.44 0.78 -10.85
N HIS A 153 -0.71 0.09 -10.90
CA HIS A 153 -1.00 -1.11 -10.10
C HIS A 153 -0.76 -2.41 -10.89
N ALA A 154 -0.06 -2.32 -12.02
CA ALA A 154 0.28 -3.45 -12.88
C ALA A 154 1.69 -3.27 -13.46
N ASP A 155 2.25 -4.34 -14.02
CA ASP A 155 3.52 -4.39 -14.73
C ASP A 155 3.39 -3.76 -16.13
N CYS A 156 3.06 -2.47 -16.15
CA CYS A 156 2.69 -1.73 -17.34
C CYS A 156 3.55 -0.48 -17.55
N LYS A 157 4.71 -0.35 -16.89
CA LYS A 157 5.64 0.78 -17.04
C LYS A 157 6.04 1.00 -18.50
N HIS A 158 6.49 -0.06 -19.17
CA HIS A 158 6.91 0.00 -20.57
C HIS A 158 5.73 0.34 -21.50
N LEU A 159 4.57 -0.30 -21.31
CA LEU A 159 3.35 0.01 -22.06
C LEU A 159 2.91 1.46 -21.89
N PHE A 160 2.94 1.97 -20.66
CA PHE A 160 2.61 3.35 -20.36
C PHE A 160 3.54 4.31 -21.09
N TYR A 161 4.85 4.02 -21.10
CA TYR A 161 5.82 4.79 -21.88
C TYR A 161 5.51 4.73 -23.39
N ILE A 162 5.25 3.56 -23.96
CA ILE A 162 4.91 3.42 -25.39
C ILE A 162 3.72 4.32 -25.76
N LEU A 163 2.63 4.27 -24.98
CA LEU A 163 1.39 4.97 -25.30
C LEU A 163 1.44 6.47 -25.02
N THR A 164 2.23 6.91 -24.04
CA THR A 164 2.18 8.29 -23.54
C THR A 164 3.45 9.09 -23.79
N LYS A 165 4.58 8.40 -24.04
CA LYS A 165 5.95 8.92 -24.05
C LYS A 165 6.37 9.54 -22.71
N LYS A 166 5.76 9.10 -21.62
CA LYS A 166 6.05 9.53 -20.24
C LYS A 166 6.53 8.34 -19.41
N ASN A 167 7.55 8.54 -18.59
CA ASN A 167 8.03 7.53 -17.65
C ASN A 167 7.23 7.57 -16.33
N MET A 168 6.93 6.39 -15.78
CA MET A 168 6.43 6.27 -14.40
C MET A 168 7.63 6.16 -13.46
N LYS A 169 8.17 7.32 -13.05
CA LYS A 169 9.30 7.40 -12.13
C LYS A 169 8.90 6.93 -10.73
N LYS A 170 9.80 6.21 -10.07
CA LYS A 170 9.72 6.01 -8.61
C LYS A 170 10.06 7.34 -7.91
N PHE A 171 9.56 7.53 -6.70
CA PHE A 171 9.88 8.72 -5.91
C PHE A 171 11.40 8.90 -5.71
N SER A 172 12.13 7.81 -5.46
CA SER A 172 13.59 7.79 -5.36
C SER A 172 14.32 8.28 -6.62
N GLU A 173 13.69 8.17 -7.79
CA GLU A 173 14.23 8.61 -9.08
C GLU A 173 13.88 10.07 -9.41
N MET A 174 13.12 10.75 -8.54
CA MET A 174 12.68 12.12 -8.78
C MET A 174 13.70 13.15 -8.31
N GLY A 175 14.72 12.75 -7.55
CA GLY A 175 15.71 13.69 -6.98
C GLY A 175 15.10 14.71 -6.02
N VAL A 176 13.91 14.42 -5.48
CA VAL A 176 13.23 15.29 -4.53
C VAL A 176 13.73 14.94 -3.14
N THR A 177 14.62 15.76 -2.62
CA THR A 177 15.04 15.73 -1.21
C THR A 177 14.33 16.85 -0.47
N TYR A 178 13.89 16.58 0.76
CA TYR A 178 13.41 17.65 1.63
C TYR A 178 14.60 18.53 2.02
N THR A 179 14.53 19.82 1.69
CA THR A 179 15.47 20.83 2.17
C THR A 179 14.82 21.60 3.31
N PRO A 180 15.30 21.45 4.55
CA PRO A 180 14.80 22.22 5.69
C PRO A 180 14.97 23.73 5.47
N ALA A 181 13.99 24.53 5.89
CA ALA A 181 14.05 25.98 5.78
C ALA A 181 15.17 26.61 6.65
N ASP A 182 15.63 25.89 7.68
CA ASP A 182 16.74 26.29 8.56
C ASP A 182 18.13 25.99 7.95
N GLY A 183 18.19 25.34 6.78
CA GLY A 183 19.44 24.95 6.13
C GLY A 183 20.22 23.84 6.84
N LYS A 184 19.71 23.30 7.95
CA LYS A 184 20.40 22.31 8.78
C LYS A 184 20.24 20.91 8.24
N LYS A 185 21.28 20.08 8.31
CA LYS A 185 21.25 18.67 7.90
C LYS A 185 20.22 17.88 8.70
N ARG A 186 19.62 16.88 8.04
CA ARG A 186 18.73 15.89 8.67
C ARG A 186 19.27 14.50 8.39
N PHE A 187 19.68 13.81 9.44
CA PHE A 187 20.23 12.47 9.30
C PHE A 187 19.12 11.39 9.28
N PRO A 188 19.34 10.29 8.54
CA PRO A 188 18.43 9.14 8.54
C PRO A 188 18.40 8.44 9.92
N GLY A 189 17.49 7.49 10.09
CA GLY A 189 17.44 6.68 11.31
C GLY A 189 16.67 7.30 12.48
N LYS A 190 16.45 6.47 13.51
CA LYS A 190 15.70 6.83 14.73
C LYS A 190 16.57 7.69 15.66
N VAL A 191 15.95 8.68 16.29
CA VAL A 191 16.58 9.41 17.42
C VAL A 191 16.76 8.41 18.57
N THR A 192 18.01 8.18 18.94
CA THR A 192 18.44 7.16 19.90
C THR A 192 19.01 7.86 21.13
N ARG A 193 18.69 7.36 22.33
CA ARG A 193 19.29 7.89 23.56
C ARG A 193 20.72 7.38 23.66
N LEU A 194 21.63 8.22 24.13
CA LEU A 194 23.03 7.81 24.35
C LEU A 194 23.13 6.56 25.23
N SER A 195 22.25 6.43 26.24
CA SER A 195 22.16 5.24 27.11
C SER A 195 21.95 3.92 26.36
N ASP A 196 21.29 3.95 25.20
CA ASP A 196 20.89 2.76 24.46
C ASP A 196 22.01 2.26 23.53
N ILE A 197 23.08 3.05 23.38
CA ILE A 197 24.22 2.79 22.50
C ILE A 197 25.57 2.86 23.24
N VAL A 198 25.53 2.82 24.58
CA VAL A 198 26.74 2.70 25.40
C VAL A 198 27.34 1.31 25.28
N ASN A 199 28.67 1.23 25.24
CA ASN A 199 29.45 -0.01 25.16
C ASN A 199 29.15 -0.86 23.92
N ILE A 200 28.69 -0.22 22.83
CA ILE A 200 28.47 -0.87 21.54
C ILE A 200 29.34 -0.15 20.49
N PRO A 201 30.06 -0.89 19.62
CA PRO A 201 30.76 -0.29 18.48
C PRO A 201 29.78 0.40 17.53
N ILE A 202 30.08 1.65 17.18
CA ILE A 202 29.32 2.44 16.21
C ILE A 202 30.26 3.17 15.25
N GLU A 203 29.78 3.41 14.04
CA GLU A 203 30.45 4.26 13.04
C GLU A 203 29.81 5.65 13.08
N ILE A 204 30.56 6.70 13.39
CA ILE A 204 30.10 8.09 13.28
C ILE A 204 30.34 8.57 11.86
N HIS A 205 29.30 9.11 11.22
CA HIS A 205 29.36 9.48 9.80
C HIS A 205 29.34 10.98 9.53
N ASP A 206 28.59 11.75 10.31
CA ASP A 206 28.42 13.19 10.12
C ASP A 206 27.75 13.81 11.36
N PHE A 207 27.78 15.12 11.49
CA PHE A 207 27.05 15.85 12.53
C PHE A 207 26.55 17.21 12.03
N GLU A 208 25.62 17.78 12.79
CA GLU A 208 25.06 19.11 12.57
C GLU A 208 25.01 19.87 13.89
N THR A 209 25.32 21.16 13.82
CA THR A 209 25.47 22.02 14.99
C THR A 209 24.24 22.93 15.20
N GLY A 210 24.19 23.60 16.35
CA GLY A 210 23.17 24.62 16.60
C GLY A 210 21.74 24.09 16.61
N ILE A 211 21.50 22.83 16.96
CA ILE A 211 20.14 22.27 16.97
C ILE A 211 19.47 22.56 18.31
N ASP A 212 18.40 23.35 18.28
CA ASP A 212 17.58 23.62 19.45
C ASP A 212 16.53 22.52 19.62
N THR A 213 16.43 22.02 20.85
CA THR A 213 15.52 20.93 21.24
C THR A 213 14.75 21.33 22.48
N LYS A 214 13.69 20.59 22.82
CA LYS A 214 12.94 20.85 24.07
C LYS A 214 13.80 20.69 25.32
N GLU A 215 14.87 19.90 25.21
CA GLU A 215 15.79 19.57 26.30
C GLU A 215 17.01 20.51 26.35
N GLY A 216 17.13 21.49 25.45
CA GLY A 216 18.21 22.47 25.45
C GLY A 216 18.55 23.02 24.07
N GLU A 217 19.19 24.19 24.07
CA GLU A 217 19.65 24.93 22.90
C GLU A 217 21.07 24.52 22.47
N ASN A 218 21.42 24.85 21.22
CA ASN A 218 22.76 24.66 20.65
C ASN A 218 23.35 23.25 20.84
N ARG A 219 22.55 22.20 20.59
CA ARG A 219 23.01 20.80 20.68
C ARG A 219 23.55 20.33 19.34
N TYR A 220 24.43 19.32 19.38
CA TYR A 220 24.90 18.67 18.16
C TYR A 220 24.00 17.46 17.89
N LEU A 221 23.54 17.34 16.65
CA LEU A 221 22.88 16.13 16.15
C LEU A 221 23.93 15.30 15.43
N VAL A 222 24.16 14.07 15.89
CA VAL A 222 25.22 13.20 15.37
C VAL A 222 24.59 12.01 14.66
N SER A 223 25.05 11.72 13.44
CA SER A 223 24.67 10.56 12.64
C SER A 223 25.61 9.39 12.92
N PHE A 224 25.04 8.22 13.19
CA PHE A 224 25.82 7.00 13.37
C PHE A 224 25.18 5.79 12.66
N ARG A 225 26.00 4.77 12.43
CA ARG A 225 25.58 3.46 11.96
C ARG A 225 26.01 2.39 12.95
N ASN A 226 25.11 1.45 13.23
CA ASN A 226 25.44 0.24 13.98
C ASN A 226 25.85 -0.85 12.98
N PRO A 227 27.15 -1.21 12.87
CA PRO A 227 27.61 -2.18 11.87
C PRO A 227 27.05 -3.58 12.11
N ALA A 228 26.84 -3.98 13.36
CA ALA A 228 26.30 -5.31 13.69
C ALA A 228 24.84 -5.48 13.24
N LYS A 229 24.03 -4.42 13.30
CA LYS A 229 22.62 -4.44 12.90
C LYS A 229 22.36 -3.88 11.50
N GLN A 230 23.34 -3.24 10.87
CA GLN A 230 23.19 -2.51 9.61
C GLN A 230 22.12 -1.40 9.71
N GLU A 231 21.98 -0.79 10.88
CA GLU A 231 20.95 0.22 11.17
C GLU A 231 21.55 1.62 11.30
N TRP A 232 20.87 2.61 10.71
CA TRP A 232 21.17 4.02 10.89
C TRP A 232 20.45 4.56 12.13
N GLY A 233 21.15 5.40 12.88
CA GLY A 233 20.60 6.12 14.02
C GLY A 233 21.17 7.53 14.11
N LYS A 234 20.58 8.31 15.00
CA LYS A 234 21.10 9.64 15.34
C LYS A 234 20.87 9.95 16.80
N PHE A 235 21.73 10.76 17.41
CA PHE A 235 21.56 11.19 18.79
C PHE A 235 21.89 12.67 18.95
N PHE A 236 21.38 13.27 20.02
CA PHE A 236 21.70 14.65 20.39
C PHE A 236 22.69 14.67 21.54
N THR A 237 23.77 15.45 21.41
CA THR A 237 24.72 15.68 22.51
C THR A 237 24.85 17.16 22.85
N ALA A 238 24.93 17.44 24.15
CA ALA A 238 25.30 18.73 24.70
C ALA A 238 26.66 18.68 25.40
N SER A 239 27.35 17.52 25.39
CA SER A 239 28.66 17.34 26.02
C SER A 239 29.71 18.18 25.31
N ALA A 240 30.35 19.08 26.05
CA ALA A 240 31.42 19.93 25.52
C ALA A 240 32.59 19.09 24.97
N GLU A 241 32.90 17.97 25.62
CA GLU A 241 33.95 17.04 25.18
C GLU A 241 33.59 16.36 23.86
N MET A 242 32.38 15.81 23.73
CA MET A 242 31.95 15.18 22.48
C MET A 242 31.88 16.20 21.33
N LYS A 243 31.42 17.42 21.60
CA LYS A 243 31.40 18.51 20.61
C LYS A 243 32.82 18.83 20.13
N GLY A 244 33.73 19.08 21.06
CA GLY A 244 35.13 19.39 20.73
C GLY A 244 35.82 18.27 19.94
N ILE A 245 35.53 17.01 20.24
CA ILE A 245 36.05 15.87 19.46
C ILE A 245 35.48 15.90 18.03
N LEU A 246 34.18 16.10 17.85
CA LEU A 246 33.56 16.16 16.52
C LEU A 246 34.10 17.32 15.69
N ASP A 247 34.30 18.48 16.33
CA ASP A 247 34.91 19.64 15.68
C ASP A 247 36.35 19.34 15.24
N GLN A 248 37.17 18.78 16.13
CA GLN A 248 38.54 18.36 15.79
C GLN A 248 38.59 17.35 14.65
N VAL A 249 37.70 16.35 14.66
CA VAL A 249 37.62 15.35 13.59
C VAL A 249 37.18 16.00 12.27
N SER A 250 36.33 17.03 12.31
CA SER A 250 35.92 17.76 11.10
C SER A 250 37.05 18.56 10.45
N ASP A 251 38.08 18.93 11.22
CA ASP A 251 39.28 19.59 10.71
C ASP A 251 40.31 18.59 10.13
N ILE A 252 40.12 17.28 10.36
CA ILE A 252 40.98 16.22 9.81
C ILE A 252 40.53 15.88 8.38
N GLU A 253 41.47 15.87 7.44
CA GLU A 253 41.22 15.39 6.08
C GLU A 253 40.78 13.91 6.13
N ASP A 254 39.59 13.63 5.57
CA ASP A 254 38.93 12.31 5.64
C ASP A 254 38.66 11.80 7.07
N GLY A 255 38.39 12.72 8.01
CA GLY A 255 38.09 12.38 9.41
C GLY A 255 36.80 11.57 9.64
N PHE A 256 35.89 11.51 8.65
CA PHE A 256 34.65 10.73 8.72
C PHE A 256 34.53 9.78 7.52
N PRO A 257 33.98 8.55 7.72
CA PRO A 257 33.48 8.02 8.98
C PRO A 257 34.60 7.48 9.90
N PHE A 258 34.35 7.44 11.21
CA PHE A 258 35.23 6.80 12.18
C PHE A 258 34.48 5.85 13.12
N GLU A 259 35.14 4.77 13.54
CA GLU A 259 34.61 3.83 14.53
C GLU A 259 34.93 4.29 15.95
N THR A 260 33.99 4.13 16.87
CA THR A 260 34.17 4.45 18.30
C THR A 260 33.21 3.65 19.17
N ILE A 261 33.46 3.68 20.49
CA ILE A 261 32.53 3.23 21.51
C ILE A 261 32.16 4.41 22.40
N ILE A 262 30.87 4.57 22.68
CA ILE A 262 30.40 5.54 23.67
C ILE A 262 30.47 4.90 25.06
N LYS A 263 31.20 5.51 25.99
CA LYS A 263 31.16 5.13 27.41
C LYS A 263 30.33 6.11 28.22
N GLY A 264 29.59 5.58 29.20
CA GLY A 264 28.82 6.35 30.16
C GLY A 264 29.49 6.33 31.53
N GLU A 265 29.81 7.49 32.07
CA GLU A 265 30.39 7.66 33.41
C GLU A 265 29.38 8.34 34.33
N VAL A 266 29.28 7.85 35.58
CA VAL A 266 28.44 8.50 36.60
C VAL A 266 29.26 9.62 37.23
N PHE A 267 28.70 10.82 37.23
CA PHE A 267 29.26 11.99 37.87
C PHE A 267 28.26 12.60 38.87
N ASP A 268 28.77 13.47 39.72
CA ASP A 268 28.19 14.08 40.90
C ASP A 268 26.64 14.20 40.89
N GLY A 269 26.01 13.62 41.92
CA GLY A 269 24.55 13.60 42.07
C GLY A 269 23.79 12.58 41.19
N GLY A 270 24.47 11.53 40.68
CA GLY A 270 23.84 10.45 39.90
C GLY A 270 23.57 10.80 38.43
N LYS A 271 24.13 11.91 37.93
CA LYS A 271 24.05 12.30 36.52
C LYS A 271 25.03 11.48 35.71
N ARG A 272 24.71 11.22 34.44
CA ARG A 272 25.58 10.47 33.52
C ARG A 272 26.18 11.38 32.48
N LYS A 273 27.50 11.24 32.27
CA LYS A 273 28.25 11.87 31.19
C LYS A 273 28.59 10.80 30.15
N TYR A 274 28.55 11.16 28.88
CA TYR A 274 28.86 10.25 27.78
C TYR A 274 29.99 10.84 26.95
N ASN A 275 30.95 9.99 26.55
CA ASN A 275 32.12 10.36 25.78
C ASN A 275 32.47 9.29 24.74
N PHE A 276 33.11 9.72 23.65
CA PHE A 276 33.75 8.82 22.68
C PHE A 276 35.03 8.24 23.29
N THR A 277 35.29 6.96 23.00
CA THR A 277 36.49 6.23 23.42
C THR A 277 36.99 5.33 22.31
#